data_AF-A0A521FZJ2-F1
#
_entry.id   AF-A0A521FZJ2-F1
#
_cell.length_a   1.000
_cell.length_b   1.000
_cell.length_c   1.000
_cell.angle_alpha   90.00
_cell.angle_beta   90.00
_cell.angle_gamma   90.00
#
_symmetry.space_group_name_H-M   'P 1'
#
loop_
_entity.id
_entity.type
_entity.pdbx_description
1 polymer ?
#
loop_
_entity_poly.entity_id
_entity_poly.type
_entity_poly.pdbx_seq_one_letter_code
_entity_poly.pdbx_strand_id
1 'polypeptide(L)' 'MELKITTFYCLCDDFLISKGWRDDPQCTMSTAEVMTAALTAAAFFSGSYE' A
#
# COMPACT_ATOMS: atom_id res chain seq x y z
N MET A 1 -10.42 9.78 -5.70
CA MET A 1 -10.01 8.37 -5.49
C MET A 1 -8.49 8.26 -5.56
N GLU A 2 -7.87 8.75 -6.63
CA GLU A 2 -6.41 8.78 -6.83
C GLU A 2 -5.64 9.43 -5.67
N LEU A 3 -6.11 10.55 -5.14
CA LEU A 3 -5.44 11.25 -4.03
C LEU A 3 -5.39 10.42 -2.73
N LYS A 4 -6.39 9.56 -2.48
CA LYS A 4 -6.34 8.63 -1.33
C LYS A 4 -5.33 7.51 -1.54
N ILE A 5 -5.28 6.96 -2.75
CA ILE A 5 -4.34 5.89 -3.11
C ILE A 5 -2.91 6.44 -3.06
N THR A 6 -2.66 7.65 -3.57
CA THR A 6 -1.35 8.30 -3.51
C THR A 6 -0.93 8.58 -2.06
N THR A 7 -1.86 9.02 -1.20
CA THR A 7 -1.57 9.19 0.23
C THR A 7 -1.23 7.87 0.92
N PHE A 8 -1.96 6.78 0.63
CA PHE A 8 -1.64 5.46 1.19
C PHE A 8 -0.25 4.98 0.75
N TYR A 9 0.08 5.15 -0.53
CA TYR A 9 1.41 4.81 -1.04
C TYR A 9 2.52 5.60 -0.35
N CYS A 10 2.40 6.92 -0.29
CA CYS A 10 3.39 7.77 0.38
C CYS A 10 3.58 7.35 1.84
N LEU A 11 2.49 7.14 2.58
CA LEU A 11 2.55 6.72 3.97
C LEU A 11 3.22 5.35 4.15
N CYS A 12 2.90 4.38 3.28
CA CYS A 12 3.51 3.05 3.34
C CYS A 12 5.00 3.10 2.97
N ASP A 13 5.36 3.86 1.95
CA ASP A 13 6.75 4.02 1.51
C ASP A 13 7.61 4.70 2.58
N ASP A 14 7.19 5.86 3.10
CA ASP A 14 7.86 6.58 4.18
C ASP A 14 8.01 5.70 5.44
N PHE A 15 6.99 4.91 5.77
CA PHE A 15 7.06 3.97 6.90
C PHE A 15 8.10 2.87 6.69
N LEU A 16 8.16 2.28 5.49
CA LEU A 16 9.13 1.23 5.16
C LEU A 16 10.55 1.78 5.13
N ILE A 17 10.76 2.97 4.57
CA ILE A 17 12.04 3.69 4.59
C ILE A 17 12.46 3.96 6.04
N SER A 18 11.56 4.47 6.88
CA SER A 18 11.83 4.73 8.30
C SER A 18 12.14 3.46 9.09
N LYS A 19 11.62 2.30 8.66
CA LYS A 19 11.94 0.99 9.24
C LYS A 19 13.24 0.39 8.70
N GLY A 20 13.86 1.00 7.69
CA GLY A 20 15.01 0.44 6.99
C GLY A 20 14.66 -0.83 6.20
N TRP A 21 13.39 -1.00 5.85
CA TRP A 21 12.94 -2.12 5.03
C TRP A 21 13.52 -1.98 3.63
N ARG A 22 13.95 -3.11 3.06
CA ARG A 22 14.41 -3.19 1.68
C ARG A 22 13.70 -4.33 1.01
N ASP A 23 13.02 -4.02 -0.07
CA ASP A 23 12.35 -5.00 -0.91
C ASP A 23 13.35 -5.97 -1.53
N ASP A 24 12.88 -7.20 -1.74
CA ASP A 24 13.67 -8.20 -2.42
C ASP A 24 13.78 -7.85 -3.92
N PRO A 25 14.97 -7.93 -4.53
CA PRO A 25 15.17 -7.56 -5.93
C PRO A 25 14.45 -8.49 -6.92
N GLN A 26 13.94 -9.65 -6.49
CA GLN A 26 13.13 -10.55 -7.30
C GLN A 26 11.62 -10.24 -7.19
N CYS A 27 11.23 -9.27 -6.35
CA CYS A 27 9.84 -8.89 -6.18
C CYS A 27 9.36 -8.02 -7.36
N THR A 28 8.23 -8.38 -7.95
CA THR A 28 7.60 -7.61 -9.05
C THR A 28 6.82 -6.40 -8.53
N MET A 29 6.40 -6.43 -7.26
CA MET A 29 5.59 -5.40 -6.62
C MET A 29 6.21 -5.06 -5.26
N SER A 30 6.45 -3.79 -5.02
CA SER A 30 7.09 -3.33 -3.77
C SER A 30 6.15 -3.55 -2.59
N THR A 31 6.72 -3.76 -1.40
CA THR A 31 5.98 -3.90 -0.14
C THR A 31 5.06 -2.68 0.08
N ALA A 32 5.51 -1.47 -0.28
CA ALA A 32 4.70 -0.26 -0.25
C ALA A 32 3.45 -0.36 -1.13
N GLU A 33 3.59 -0.91 -2.34
CA GLU A 33 2.48 -1.10 -3.28
C GLU A 33 1.51 -2.16 -2.75
N VAL A 34 2.02 -3.28 -2.21
CA VAL A 34 1.20 -4.35 -1.62
C VAL A 34 0.36 -3.80 -0.45
N MET A 35 0.98 -3.03 0.45
CA MET A 35 0.28 -2.38 1.56
C MET A 35 -0.77 -1.38 1.06
N THR A 36 -0.44 -0.60 0.04
CA THR A 36 -1.36 0.36 -0.58
C THR A 36 -2.57 -0.33 -1.20
N ALA A 37 -2.37 -1.46 -1.88
CA ALA A 37 -3.44 -2.24 -2.47
C ALA A 37 -4.38 -2.80 -1.39
N ALA A 38 -3.83 -3.33 -0.30
CA ALA A 38 -4.61 -3.82 0.83
C ALA A 38 -5.42 -2.70 1.52
N LEU A 39 -4.81 -1.54 1.77
CA LEU A 39 -5.48 -0.37 2.34
C LEU A 39 -6.56 0.18 1.41
N THR A 40 -6.31 0.20 0.11
CA THR A 40 -7.29 0.63 -0.90
C THR A 40 -8.45 -0.36 -0.96
N ALA A 41 -8.18 -1.67 -0.95
CA ALA A 41 -9.22 -2.70 -0.88
C ALA A 41 -10.07 -2.55 0.38
N ALA A 42 -9.45 -2.36 1.55
CA ALA A 42 -10.16 -2.13 2.79
C ALA A 42 -10.95 -0.81 2.82
N ALA A 43 -10.44 0.26 2.19
CA ALA A 43 -11.09 1.57 2.20
C ALA A 43 -12.24 1.69 1.20
N PHE A 44 -12.19 0.97 0.08
CA PHE A 44 -13.15 1.12 -1.03
C PHE A 44 -14.01 -0.13 -1.28
N PHE A 45 -13.56 -1.31 -0.85
CA PHE A 45 -14.22 -2.60 -1.11
C PHE A 45 -14.55 -3.36 0.18
N SER A 46 -14.62 -2.68 1.34
CA SER A 46 -15.00 -3.31 2.61
C SER A 46 -16.40 -3.91 2.50
N GLY A 47 -16.44 -5.25 2.41
CA GLY A 47 -17.61 -6.12 2.54
C GLY A 47 -18.98 -5.49 2.32
N SER A 48 -19.34 -5.20 1.07
CA SER A 48 -20.75 -5.18 0.68
C SER A 48 -21.27 -6.61 0.75
N TYR A 49 -21.76 -7.01 1.93
CA TYR A 49 -22.82 -8.02 2.00
C TYR A 49 -24.09 -7.35 1.48
N GLU A 50 -24.30 -7.39 0.16
CA GLU A 50 -25.62 -7.21 -0.45
C GLU A 50 -25.93 -8.44 -1.30
#